data_AF-A0A1C2BS28-F1
#
_entry.id   AF-A0A1C2BS28-F1
#
_cell.length_a   1.000
_cell.length_b   1.000
_cell.length_c   1.000
_cell.angle_alpha   90.00
_cell.angle_beta   90.00
_cell.angle_gamma   90.00
#
_symmetry.space_group_name_H-M   'P 1'
#
loop_
_entity.id
_entity.type
_entity.pdbx_description
1 polymer ?
#
loop_
_entity_poly.entity_id
_entity_poly.type
_entity_poly.pdbx_seq_one_letter_code
_entity_poly.pdbx_strand_id
1 'polypeptide(L)'
;MWFEQLTGFTEQGAAQVRQMLSLENGVLTSRANGKTFQVGHLVTPTLADLKAEAAAIMQSATFIAKPASVQEVTADVQSLHMKPQNAGAFFQVASQFNLLEMVSPTVTPDSGITGYQFDRTQGPACAMACGAGLIYRNYFVPVDGEPGQTAERQLNMLDQFEQQLLTHVNQHVTEQFDSLWQMKNGYALPSSKQLNAINQTLAQLNETEITELINAVKIGVQYDTEVTLNNIGHAVTQAYCSAMPVAYTEHPAALWQPLASLILQAAYEATLAAALINATKTGNKKVYLTLLGGGAFGNAISWIIDALQKALNAYRQSGLSIMIVSYGRSKPELSSLLTG
;
A
#
# COMPACT_ATOMS: atom_id res chain seq x y z
N MET A 1 -13.31 5.66 21.28
CA MET A 1 -12.94 5.47 19.86
C MET A 1 -11.47 5.10 19.79
N TRP A 2 -11.01 4.40 18.75
CA TRP A 2 -9.64 3.84 18.71
C TRP A 2 -8.54 4.92 18.94
N PHE A 3 -8.68 6.09 18.29
CA PHE A 3 -7.74 7.20 18.40
C PHE A 3 -7.62 7.70 19.84
N GLU A 4 -8.75 8.01 20.47
CA GLU A 4 -8.81 8.50 21.86
C GLU A 4 -8.31 7.47 22.87
N GLN A 5 -8.54 6.18 22.64
CA GLN A 5 -7.98 5.12 23.49
C GLN A 5 -6.44 5.09 23.45
N LEU A 6 -5.87 5.37 22.27
CA LEU A 6 -4.44 5.43 22.05
C LEU A 6 -3.84 6.73 22.64
N THR A 7 -4.41 7.88 22.26
CA THR A 7 -3.84 9.21 22.51
C THR A 7 -4.36 9.87 23.78
N GLY A 8 -5.50 9.45 24.33
CA GLY A 8 -6.09 10.04 25.54
C GLY A 8 -6.88 11.34 25.30
N PHE A 9 -7.15 11.72 24.06
CA PHE A 9 -8.02 12.86 23.73
C PHE A 9 -8.85 12.59 22.48
N THR A 10 -10.01 13.24 22.38
CA THR A 10 -10.88 13.15 21.20
C THR A 10 -10.29 13.96 20.04
N GLU A 11 -10.21 13.35 18.86
CA GLU A 11 -9.75 14.01 17.63
C GLU A 11 -10.74 15.12 17.19
N GLN A 12 -10.21 16.32 16.94
CA GLN A 12 -11.00 17.46 16.43
C GLN A 12 -10.47 18.03 15.12
N GLY A 13 -9.16 17.91 14.86
CA GLY A 13 -8.54 18.39 13.62
C GLY A 13 -7.02 18.51 13.74
N ALA A 14 -6.36 18.73 12.61
CA ALA A 14 -4.89 18.67 12.51
C ALA A 14 -4.16 19.63 13.46
N ALA A 15 -4.68 20.85 13.66
CA ALA A 15 -4.08 21.82 14.58
C ALA A 15 -4.07 21.32 16.03
N GLN A 16 -5.22 20.80 16.50
CA GLN A 16 -5.34 20.22 17.85
C GLN A 16 -4.45 18.98 17.98
N VAL A 17 -4.45 18.08 16.99
CA VAL A 17 -3.63 16.87 17.02
C VAL A 17 -2.15 17.22 17.10
N ARG A 18 -1.65 18.15 16.30
CA ARG A 18 -0.24 18.60 16.34
C ARG A 18 0.14 19.37 17.60
N GLN A 19 -0.83 19.98 18.28
CA GLN A 19 -0.59 20.60 19.59
C GLN A 19 -0.48 19.53 20.69
N MET A 20 -1.34 18.52 20.65
CA MET A 20 -1.49 17.49 21.68
C MET A 20 -0.49 16.34 21.54
N LEU A 21 0.07 16.13 20.35
CA LEU A 21 1.06 15.11 20.05
C LEU A 21 2.37 15.78 19.63
N SER A 22 3.48 15.47 20.32
CA SER A 22 4.82 15.83 19.86
C SER A 22 5.46 14.67 19.13
N LEU A 23 6.16 14.96 18.03
CA LEU A 23 6.93 13.99 17.27
C LEU A 23 8.41 14.37 17.32
N GLU A 24 9.22 13.51 17.95
CA GLU A 24 10.67 13.71 18.10
C GLU A 24 11.39 12.41 17.78
N ASN A 25 12.31 12.42 16.80
CA ASN A 25 13.13 11.25 16.42
C ASN A 25 12.32 9.96 16.17
N GLY A 26 11.16 10.07 15.52
CA GLY A 26 10.29 8.92 15.23
C GLY A 26 9.40 8.47 16.41
N VAL A 27 9.47 9.16 17.55
CA VAL A 27 8.65 8.89 18.73
C VAL A 27 7.52 9.90 18.82
N LEU A 28 6.29 9.40 18.78
CA LEU A 28 5.08 10.18 19.01
C LEU A 28 4.74 10.14 20.50
N THR A 29 4.66 11.30 21.15
CA THR A 29 4.30 11.42 22.58
C THR A 29 2.99 12.17 22.73
N SER A 30 2.02 11.58 23.42
CA SER A 30 0.78 12.27 23.76
C SER A 30 0.92 13.07 25.03
N ARG A 31 0.59 14.36 24.95
CA ARG A 31 0.52 15.27 26.11
C ARG A 31 -0.69 14.98 27.00
N ALA A 32 -1.73 14.33 26.49
CA ALA A 32 -2.95 14.06 27.25
C ALA A 32 -2.78 12.92 28.26
N ASN A 33 -2.04 11.88 27.91
CA ASN A 33 -1.89 10.68 28.73
C ASN A 33 -0.43 10.24 28.96
N GLY A 34 0.55 10.97 28.42
CA GLY A 34 1.98 10.69 28.59
C GLY A 34 2.49 9.46 27.84
N LYS A 35 1.66 8.76 27.06
CA LYS A 35 2.10 7.58 26.31
C LYS A 35 2.96 7.95 25.11
N THR A 36 3.92 7.08 24.81
CA THR A 36 4.87 7.22 23.71
C THR A 36 4.75 6.03 22.75
N PHE A 37 4.90 6.27 21.46
CA PHE A 37 4.80 5.22 20.43
C PHE A 37 5.81 5.45 19.31
N GLN A 38 6.38 4.38 18.75
CA GLN A 38 7.24 4.48 17.57
C GLN A 38 6.38 4.57 16.29
N VAL A 39 6.56 5.64 15.51
CA VAL A 39 5.86 5.81 14.22
C VAL A 39 6.53 5.03 13.09
N GLY A 40 7.77 4.58 13.30
CA GLY A 40 8.57 3.96 12.25
C GLY A 40 9.14 4.97 11.24
N HIS A 41 9.67 4.46 10.13
CA HIS A 41 10.28 5.25 9.07
C HIS A 41 9.59 5.00 7.73
N LEU A 42 8.88 6.02 7.22
CA LEU A 42 8.18 5.96 5.95
C LEU A 42 9.10 6.38 4.79
N VAL A 43 9.14 5.56 3.75
CA VAL A 43 9.72 5.88 2.44
C VAL A 43 8.72 5.58 1.33
N THR A 44 8.91 6.21 0.17
CA THR A 44 8.00 6.06 -0.99
C THR A 44 8.76 5.61 -2.26
N PRO A 45 9.42 4.43 -2.23
CA PRO A 45 10.25 3.97 -3.33
C PRO A 45 9.39 3.60 -4.55
N THR A 46 9.99 3.71 -5.73
CA THR A 46 9.45 3.09 -6.94
C THR A 46 9.68 1.58 -6.91
N LEU A 47 8.94 0.83 -7.73
CA LEU A 47 9.24 -0.58 -7.94
C LEU A 47 10.67 -0.78 -8.51
N ALA A 48 11.15 0.13 -9.37
CA ALA A 48 12.54 0.08 -9.85
C ALA A 48 13.56 0.08 -8.70
N ASP A 49 13.41 1.00 -7.74
CA ASP A 49 14.32 1.13 -6.59
C ASP A 49 14.36 -0.17 -5.78
N LEU A 50 13.17 -0.71 -5.48
CA LEU A 50 13.03 -1.94 -4.70
C LEU A 50 13.59 -3.16 -5.44
N LYS A 51 13.37 -3.26 -6.75
CA LYS A 51 13.93 -4.35 -7.57
C LYS A 51 15.44 -4.30 -7.62
N ALA A 52 16.03 -3.11 -7.74
CA ALA A 52 17.48 -2.95 -7.75
C ALA A 52 18.10 -3.40 -6.42
N GLU A 53 17.55 -2.97 -5.28
CA GLU A 53 18.05 -3.37 -3.96
C GLU A 53 17.82 -4.87 -3.69
N ALA A 54 16.64 -5.40 -4.02
CA ALA A 54 16.35 -6.83 -3.89
C ALA A 54 17.27 -7.69 -4.77
N ALA A 55 17.54 -7.27 -6.01
CA ALA A 55 18.45 -7.97 -6.90
C ALA A 55 19.88 -7.99 -6.36
N ALA A 56 20.37 -6.87 -5.81
CA ALA A 56 21.68 -6.79 -5.17
C ALA A 56 21.79 -7.76 -3.98
N ILE A 57 20.74 -7.89 -3.17
CA ILE A 57 20.68 -8.89 -2.09
C ILE A 57 20.77 -10.30 -2.67
N MET A 58 19.93 -10.63 -3.64
CA MET A 58 19.86 -12.00 -4.21
C MET A 58 21.14 -12.43 -4.93
N GLN A 59 21.91 -11.47 -5.45
CA GLN A 59 23.19 -11.71 -6.13
C GLN A 59 24.40 -11.70 -5.17
N SER A 60 24.20 -11.35 -3.89
CA SER A 60 25.28 -11.33 -2.91
C SER A 60 25.78 -12.74 -2.60
N ALA A 61 27.08 -12.88 -2.32
CA ALA A 61 27.71 -14.17 -2.00
C ALA A 61 27.14 -14.83 -0.72
N THR A 62 26.53 -14.04 0.17
CA THR A 62 25.92 -14.50 1.41
C THR A 62 24.46 -14.93 1.24
N PHE A 63 23.83 -14.60 0.11
CA PHE A 63 22.44 -14.98 -0.12
C PHE A 63 22.33 -16.45 -0.50
N ILE A 64 21.51 -17.18 0.25
CA ILE A 64 21.21 -18.58 -0.01
C ILE A 64 19.81 -18.65 -0.61
N ALA A 65 19.75 -18.92 -1.92
CA ALA A 65 18.49 -19.14 -2.62
C ALA A 65 17.72 -20.31 -1.99
N LYS A 66 16.47 -20.06 -1.63
CA LYS A 66 15.56 -21.06 -1.07
C LYS A 66 14.16 -20.86 -1.66
N PRO A 67 13.39 -21.94 -1.89
CA PRO A 67 12.00 -21.79 -2.29
C PRO A 67 11.23 -20.93 -1.28
N ALA A 68 10.48 -19.95 -1.78
CA ALA A 68 9.46 -19.28 -0.99
C ALA A 68 8.30 -20.24 -0.74
N SER A 69 7.65 -20.15 0.43
CA SER A 69 6.41 -20.87 0.70
C SER A 69 5.22 -19.93 0.56
N VAL A 70 4.10 -20.45 0.08
CA VAL A 70 2.86 -19.69 -0.13
C VAL A 70 1.72 -20.49 0.47
N GLN A 71 1.03 -19.90 1.45
CA GLN A 71 -0.14 -20.50 2.07
C GLN A 71 -1.26 -19.47 2.21
N GLU A 72 -2.50 -19.95 2.26
CA GLU A 72 -3.63 -19.14 2.67
C GLU A 72 -3.76 -19.14 4.20
N VAL A 73 -4.09 -17.99 4.78
CA VAL A 73 -4.47 -17.88 6.19
C VAL A 73 -5.82 -17.21 6.30
N THR A 74 -6.80 -17.92 6.86
CA THR A 74 -8.07 -17.30 7.25
C THR A 74 -7.93 -16.69 8.64
N ALA A 75 -7.85 -15.36 8.73
CA ALA A 75 -7.66 -14.67 10.00
C ALA A 75 -8.16 -13.22 9.95
N ASP A 76 -8.38 -12.66 11.13
CA ASP A 76 -8.41 -11.22 11.33
C ASP A 76 -6.97 -10.67 11.29
N VAL A 77 -6.75 -9.62 10.49
CA VAL A 77 -5.41 -9.08 10.24
C VAL A 77 -4.85 -8.35 11.45
N GLN A 78 -5.70 -7.75 12.29
CA GLN A 78 -5.27 -7.13 13.55
C GLN A 78 -4.73 -8.19 14.53
N SER A 79 -5.41 -9.34 14.59
CA SER A 79 -4.95 -10.50 15.34
C SER A 79 -3.60 -11.03 14.83
N LEU A 80 -3.30 -10.91 13.54
CA LEU A 80 -1.97 -11.27 13.01
C LEU A 80 -0.89 -10.26 13.42
N HIS A 81 -1.18 -8.95 13.42
CA HIS A 81 -0.25 -7.94 13.88
C HIS A 81 0.13 -8.13 15.35
N MET A 82 -0.81 -8.55 16.20
CA MET A 82 -0.55 -8.71 17.64
C MET A 82 0.31 -9.94 18.00
N LYS A 83 0.57 -10.88 17.07
CA LYS A 83 1.32 -12.11 17.39
C LYS A 83 2.80 -11.79 17.64
N PRO A 84 3.39 -12.15 18.80
CA PRO A 84 4.80 -11.89 19.06
C PRO A 84 5.76 -12.50 18.02
N GLN A 85 5.37 -13.63 17.41
CA GLN A 85 6.17 -14.26 16.34
C GLN A 85 6.18 -13.46 15.03
N ASN A 86 5.43 -12.37 14.95
CA ASN A 86 5.36 -11.46 13.82
C ASN A 86 6.13 -10.15 14.09
N ALA A 87 6.87 -10.04 15.19
CA ALA A 87 7.84 -8.96 15.35
C ALA A 87 8.81 -8.92 14.16
N GLY A 88 8.90 -7.79 13.48
CA GLY A 88 9.66 -7.59 12.24
C GLY A 88 9.02 -8.15 10.97
N ALA A 89 7.82 -8.75 11.03
CA ALA A 89 7.13 -9.27 9.85
C ALA A 89 6.65 -8.13 8.92
N PHE A 90 6.37 -8.49 7.67
CA PHE A 90 5.97 -7.56 6.63
C PHE A 90 4.49 -7.72 6.29
N PHE A 91 3.73 -6.62 6.23
CA PHE A 91 2.29 -6.62 5.95
C PHE A 91 1.97 -5.72 4.77
N GLN A 92 1.32 -6.27 3.75
CA GLN A 92 0.69 -5.49 2.70
C GLN A 92 -0.62 -4.91 3.21
N VAL A 93 -0.79 -3.61 3.04
CA VAL A 93 -1.97 -2.85 3.44
C VAL A 93 -2.66 -2.33 2.18
N ALA A 94 -3.94 -2.64 2.04
CA ALA A 94 -4.77 -2.03 1.00
C ALA A 94 -5.02 -0.56 1.37
N SER A 95 -4.49 0.34 0.55
CA SER A 95 -4.47 1.79 0.77
C SER A 95 -4.88 2.53 -0.50
N GLN A 96 -5.10 3.83 -0.39
CA GLN A 96 -5.16 4.78 -1.50
C GLN A 96 -3.75 5.21 -1.93
N PHE A 97 -3.64 5.86 -3.09
CA PHE A 97 -2.37 6.39 -3.62
C PHE A 97 -1.79 7.54 -2.78
N ASN A 98 -2.52 8.08 -1.81
CA ASN A 98 -2.02 9.05 -0.83
C ASN A 98 -1.56 8.40 0.49
N LEU A 99 -1.47 7.07 0.53
CA LEU A 99 -1.09 6.32 1.72
C LEU A 99 -2.04 6.57 2.90
N LEU A 100 -3.34 6.68 2.64
CA LEU A 100 -4.41 6.69 3.64
C LEU A 100 -5.50 5.70 3.22
N GLU A 101 -6.43 5.41 4.13
CA GLU A 101 -7.48 4.41 4.02
C GLU A 101 -8.86 5.04 4.34
N MET A 102 -9.08 6.24 3.77
CA MET A 102 -10.34 6.98 3.92
C MET A 102 -11.51 6.21 3.29
N VAL A 103 -12.69 6.30 3.89
CA VAL A 103 -13.86 5.51 3.48
C VAL A 103 -14.45 5.94 2.12
N SER A 104 -14.12 7.15 1.63
CA SER A 104 -14.58 7.64 0.33
C SER A 104 -13.66 8.71 -0.27
N PRO A 105 -13.79 9.01 -1.58
CA PRO A 105 -13.08 10.13 -2.22
C PRO A 105 -13.42 11.51 -1.64
N THR A 106 -14.49 11.64 -0.84
CA THR A 106 -14.94 12.92 -0.26
C THR A 106 -14.54 13.11 1.20
N VAL A 107 -14.04 12.07 1.86
CA VAL A 107 -13.58 12.14 3.25
C VAL A 107 -12.07 12.38 3.24
N THR A 108 -11.69 13.66 3.28
CA THR A 108 -10.29 14.11 3.15
C THR A 108 -9.49 13.90 4.45
N PRO A 109 -8.15 14.06 4.42
CA PRO A 109 -7.30 14.02 5.62
C PRO A 109 -7.74 14.95 6.75
N ASP A 110 -8.36 16.09 6.41
CA ASP A 110 -8.88 17.06 7.39
C ASP A 110 -10.06 16.52 8.19
N SER A 111 -10.77 15.52 7.68
CA SER A 111 -11.84 14.83 8.40
C SER A 111 -11.32 13.97 9.57
N GLY A 112 -10.01 13.73 9.62
CA GLY A 112 -9.35 12.91 10.62
C GLY A 112 -9.47 11.40 10.36
N ILE A 113 -8.88 10.63 11.26
CA ILE A 113 -8.67 9.18 11.11
C ILE A 113 -9.43 8.35 12.16
N THR A 114 -10.13 8.99 13.10
CA THR A 114 -10.99 8.30 14.07
C THR A 114 -12.08 7.47 13.38
N GLY A 115 -12.57 7.94 12.22
CA GLY A 115 -13.60 7.27 11.43
C GLY A 115 -13.21 5.88 10.90
N TYR A 116 -11.91 5.55 10.85
CA TYR A 116 -11.42 4.25 10.36
C TYR A 116 -12.02 3.05 11.09
N GLN A 117 -12.39 3.20 12.37
CA GLN A 117 -13.02 2.12 13.16
C GLN A 117 -14.36 1.64 12.59
N PHE A 118 -15.01 2.44 11.74
CA PHE A 118 -16.31 2.09 11.15
C PHE A 118 -16.17 1.40 9.79
N ASP A 119 -14.99 1.47 9.18
CA ASP A 119 -14.68 0.76 7.95
C ASP A 119 -14.15 -0.64 8.29
N ARG A 120 -14.87 -1.66 7.82
CA ARG A 120 -14.58 -3.08 8.10
C ARG A 120 -13.68 -3.72 7.03
N THR A 121 -13.11 -2.94 6.13
CA THR A 121 -12.14 -3.44 5.16
C THR A 121 -10.77 -3.66 5.82
N GLN A 122 -9.91 -4.45 5.16
CA GLN A 122 -8.60 -4.82 5.71
C GLN A 122 -7.63 -3.62 5.80
N GLY A 123 -7.78 -2.62 4.93
CA GLY A 123 -6.91 -1.44 4.91
C GLY A 123 -6.90 -0.67 6.24
N PRO A 124 -8.06 -0.11 6.65
CA PRO A 124 -8.22 0.56 7.94
C PRO A 124 -7.86 -0.33 9.13
N ALA A 125 -8.18 -1.62 9.06
CA ALA A 125 -7.84 -2.58 10.11
C ALA A 125 -6.30 -2.70 10.30
N CYS A 126 -5.54 -2.85 9.21
CA CYS A 126 -4.08 -2.83 9.25
C CYS A 126 -3.54 -1.47 9.72
N ALA A 127 -4.04 -0.37 9.16
CA ALA A 127 -3.58 0.97 9.50
C ALA A 127 -3.76 1.28 11.00
N MET A 128 -4.91 0.93 11.57
CA MET A 128 -5.18 1.08 13.01
C MET A 128 -4.35 0.11 13.87
N ALA A 129 -3.87 -1.01 13.32
CA ALA A 129 -3.00 -1.91 14.06
C ALA A 129 -1.67 -1.25 14.45
N CYS A 130 -1.22 -0.32 13.61
CA CYS A 130 -0.05 0.53 13.80
C CYS A 130 -0.46 2.00 13.90
N GLY A 131 -1.26 2.32 14.91
CA GLY A 131 -1.96 3.59 15.05
C GLY A 131 -1.04 4.82 15.07
N ALA A 132 0.15 4.71 15.68
CA ALA A 132 1.15 5.79 15.65
C ALA A 132 1.66 6.08 14.23
N GLY A 133 1.87 5.02 13.44
CA GLY A 133 2.26 5.14 12.03
C GLY A 133 1.15 5.76 11.17
N LEU A 134 -0.12 5.42 11.42
CA LEU A 134 -1.27 6.06 10.78
C LEU A 134 -1.40 7.55 11.17
N ILE A 135 -1.24 7.90 12.45
CA ILE A 135 -1.25 9.30 12.91
C ILE A 135 -0.16 10.10 12.18
N TYR A 136 1.05 9.54 12.06
CA TYR A 136 2.14 10.16 11.33
C TYR A 136 1.76 10.44 9.86
N ARG A 137 1.27 9.43 9.13
CA ARG A 137 0.88 9.56 7.72
C ARG A 137 -0.20 10.62 7.48
N ASN A 138 -1.11 10.83 8.42
CA ASN A 138 -2.14 11.86 8.27
C ASN A 138 -1.65 13.26 8.68
N TYR A 139 -0.97 13.38 9.83
CA TYR A 139 -0.78 14.68 10.49
C TYR A 139 0.63 15.24 10.48
N PHE A 140 1.65 14.41 10.25
CA PHE A 140 3.06 14.78 10.44
C PHE A 140 3.97 14.47 9.25
N VAL A 141 3.57 13.58 8.33
CA VAL A 141 4.36 13.28 7.15
C VAL A 141 4.61 14.57 6.35
N PRO A 142 5.87 14.86 5.95
CA PRO A 142 6.14 16.05 5.17
C PRO A 142 5.54 15.89 3.77
N VAL A 143 4.70 16.85 3.38
CA VAL A 143 4.19 16.98 2.00
C VAL A 143 4.45 18.42 1.56
N ASP A 144 5.19 18.58 0.47
CA ASP A 144 5.65 19.87 -0.04
C ASP A 144 6.26 20.81 1.03
N GLY A 145 7.06 20.23 1.92
CA GLY A 145 7.78 20.95 2.98
C GLY A 145 6.98 21.21 4.27
N GLU A 146 5.72 20.81 4.32
CA GLU A 146 4.82 21.10 5.45
C GLU A 146 4.26 19.82 6.07
N PRO A 147 3.90 19.83 7.37
CA PRO A 147 3.48 18.62 8.06
C PRO A 147 2.04 18.23 7.73
N GLY A 148 1.86 16.93 7.47
CA GLY A 148 0.58 16.28 7.30
C GLY A 148 -0.06 16.50 5.93
N GLN A 149 -1.02 15.63 5.64
CA GLN A 149 -1.85 15.69 4.45
C GLN A 149 -3.11 16.52 4.74
N THR A 150 -3.62 17.22 3.72
CA THR A 150 -4.89 17.97 3.75
C THR A 150 -5.72 17.61 2.51
N ALA A 151 -6.89 18.20 2.35
CA ALA A 151 -7.70 18.06 1.14
C ALA A 151 -6.96 18.55 -0.12
N GLU A 152 -6.12 19.57 0.01
CA GLU A 152 -5.43 20.25 -1.10
C GLU A 152 -4.01 19.75 -1.31
N ARG A 153 -3.41 19.08 -0.33
CA ARG A 153 -2.02 18.63 -0.39
C ARG A 153 -1.85 17.23 0.16
N GLN A 154 -1.47 16.30 -0.72
CA GLN A 154 -1.43 14.88 -0.43
C GLN A 154 -0.23 14.23 -1.11
N LEU A 155 0.22 13.12 -0.55
CA LEU A 155 1.14 12.23 -1.25
C LEU A 155 0.45 11.64 -2.49
N ASN A 156 1.21 11.33 -3.52
CA ASN A 156 0.70 10.68 -4.72
C ASN A 156 1.68 9.61 -5.22
N MET A 157 1.34 8.34 -5.01
CA MET A 157 2.16 7.20 -5.43
C MET A 157 2.05 6.86 -6.93
N LEU A 158 1.23 7.58 -7.69
CA LEU A 158 1.15 7.46 -9.15
C LEU A 158 1.79 8.62 -9.91
N ASP A 159 2.34 9.62 -9.23
CA ASP A 159 2.89 10.82 -9.87
C ASP A 159 3.85 10.51 -11.03
N GLN A 160 4.85 9.66 -10.80
CA GLN A 160 5.86 9.31 -11.80
C GLN A 160 5.30 8.39 -12.88
N PHE A 161 4.46 7.43 -12.50
CA PHE A 161 3.75 6.56 -13.43
C PHE A 161 2.85 7.35 -14.39
N GLU A 162 2.08 8.29 -13.87
CA GLU A 162 1.18 9.14 -14.63
C GLU A 162 1.94 9.98 -15.65
N GLN A 163 3.03 10.64 -15.22
CA GLN A 163 3.85 11.47 -16.10
C GLN A 163 4.43 10.68 -17.27
N GLN A 164 4.94 9.47 -17.01
CA GLN A 164 5.47 8.60 -18.06
C GLN A 164 4.36 8.11 -18.99
N LEU A 165 3.25 7.60 -18.45
CA LEU A 165 2.13 7.13 -19.26
C LEU A 165 1.51 8.27 -20.08
N LEU A 166 1.40 9.47 -19.52
CA LEU A 166 0.86 10.65 -20.19
C LEU A 166 1.72 11.03 -21.40
N THR A 167 3.05 10.94 -21.26
CA THR A 167 3.98 11.17 -22.36
C THR A 167 3.72 10.19 -23.50
N HIS A 168 3.58 8.90 -23.21
CA HIS A 168 3.22 7.92 -24.23
C HIS A 168 1.82 8.17 -24.80
N VAL A 169 0.83 8.51 -23.99
CA VAL A 169 -0.54 8.77 -24.47
C VAL A 169 -0.54 9.92 -25.47
N ASN A 170 0.07 11.05 -25.12
CA ASN A 170 0.12 12.24 -25.97
C ASN A 170 0.95 12.04 -27.26
N GLN A 171 1.81 11.04 -27.32
CA GLN A 171 2.54 10.63 -28.55
C GLN A 171 1.71 9.73 -29.47
N HIS A 172 0.78 8.94 -28.93
CA HIS A 172 0.06 7.90 -29.69
C HIS A 172 -1.39 8.26 -30.03
N VAL A 173 -1.93 9.33 -29.44
CA VAL A 173 -3.31 9.78 -29.69
C VAL A 173 -3.34 11.22 -30.18
N THR A 174 -4.33 11.55 -31.01
CA THR A 174 -4.46 12.90 -31.61
C THR A 174 -4.83 13.96 -30.57
N GLU A 175 -5.62 13.57 -29.57
CA GLU A 175 -6.00 14.46 -28.49
C GLU A 175 -4.89 14.60 -27.46
N GLN A 176 -4.67 15.83 -27.00
CA GLN A 176 -3.68 16.10 -25.96
C GLN A 176 -4.38 16.19 -24.61
N PHE A 177 -3.80 15.52 -23.63
CA PHE A 177 -4.26 15.54 -22.25
C PHE A 177 -3.23 16.23 -21.36
N ASP A 178 -3.70 16.99 -20.37
CA ASP A 178 -2.84 17.56 -19.32
C ASP A 178 -2.68 16.60 -18.13
N SER A 179 -3.59 15.64 -17.99
CA SER A 179 -3.58 14.58 -16.96
C SER A 179 -4.35 13.36 -17.45
N LEU A 180 -4.08 12.19 -16.88
CA LEU A 180 -4.77 10.95 -17.22
C LEU A 180 -5.96 10.66 -16.34
N TRP A 181 -6.04 11.32 -15.18
CA TRP A 181 -7.18 11.24 -14.27
C TRP A 181 -7.23 12.44 -13.36
N GLN A 182 -8.42 12.67 -12.79
CA GLN A 182 -8.50 13.52 -11.60
C GLN A 182 -8.09 12.69 -10.38
N MET A 183 -7.03 13.10 -9.68
CA MET A 183 -6.73 12.58 -8.36
C MET A 183 -7.66 13.23 -7.34
N LYS A 184 -8.43 12.44 -6.60
CA LYS A 184 -9.33 12.92 -5.56
C LYS A 184 -9.15 12.08 -4.29
N ASN A 185 -8.50 12.65 -3.28
CA ASN A 185 -8.22 11.97 -2.01
C ASN A 185 -7.49 10.60 -2.16
N GLY A 186 -6.49 10.55 -3.05
CA GLY A 186 -5.77 9.32 -3.36
C GLY A 186 -6.53 8.32 -4.25
N TYR A 187 -7.69 8.68 -4.80
CA TYR A 187 -8.40 7.92 -5.83
C TYR A 187 -8.10 8.52 -7.21
N ALA A 188 -7.53 7.71 -8.11
CA ALA A 188 -7.33 8.08 -9.51
C ALA A 188 -8.63 7.84 -10.29
N LEU A 189 -9.29 8.93 -10.73
CA LEU A 189 -10.60 8.90 -11.39
C LEU A 189 -10.47 9.40 -12.85
N PRO A 190 -10.14 8.52 -13.81
CA PRO A 190 -10.11 8.83 -15.23
C PRO A 190 -11.53 8.90 -15.79
N SER A 191 -11.71 9.74 -16.80
CA SER A 191 -12.88 9.70 -17.68
C SER A 191 -12.81 8.50 -18.63
N SER A 192 -13.94 8.14 -19.25
CA SER A 192 -13.98 7.12 -20.29
C SER A 192 -13.04 7.45 -21.46
N LYS A 193 -12.89 8.74 -21.78
CA LYS A 193 -12.01 9.23 -22.85
C LYS A 193 -10.53 8.95 -22.54
N GLN A 194 -10.11 9.28 -21.32
CA GLN A 194 -8.76 9.00 -20.85
C GLN A 194 -8.48 7.49 -20.79
N LEU A 195 -9.43 6.68 -20.30
CA LEU A 195 -9.29 5.21 -20.31
C LEU A 195 -9.13 4.64 -21.72
N ASN A 196 -9.90 5.13 -22.69
CA ASN A 196 -9.76 4.70 -24.09
C ASN A 196 -8.40 5.08 -24.67
N ALA A 197 -7.92 6.31 -24.40
CA ALA A 197 -6.61 6.76 -24.84
C ALA A 197 -5.49 5.90 -24.23
N ILE A 198 -5.55 5.63 -22.92
CA ILE A 198 -4.63 4.73 -22.23
C ILE A 198 -4.63 3.35 -22.87
N ASN A 199 -5.80 2.75 -23.10
CA ASN A 199 -5.90 1.42 -23.69
C ASN A 199 -5.34 1.35 -25.12
N GLN A 200 -5.60 2.38 -25.93
CA GLN A 200 -5.03 2.48 -27.27
C GLN A 200 -3.50 2.55 -27.22
N THR A 201 -2.96 3.36 -26.32
CA THR A 201 -1.52 3.51 -26.14
C THR A 201 -0.88 2.22 -25.63
N LEU A 202 -1.40 1.62 -24.56
CA LEU A 202 -0.85 0.39 -23.98
C LEU A 202 -0.84 -0.78 -24.97
N ALA A 203 -1.77 -0.82 -25.93
CA ALA A 203 -1.80 -1.84 -26.99
C ALA A 203 -0.68 -1.66 -28.04
N GLN A 204 -0.02 -0.51 -28.09
CA GLN A 204 1.06 -0.20 -29.03
C GLN A 204 2.45 -0.29 -28.40
N LEU A 205 2.54 -0.24 -27.07
CA LEU A 205 3.81 -0.34 -26.35
C LEU A 205 4.36 -1.77 -26.37
N ASN A 206 5.68 -1.87 -26.44
CA ASN A 206 6.39 -3.14 -26.32
C ASN A 206 6.61 -3.56 -24.85
N GLU A 207 7.08 -4.78 -24.63
CA GLU A 207 7.28 -5.34 -23.28
C GLU A 207 8.24 -4.52 -22.41
N THR A 208 9.28 -3.91 -23.00
CA THR A 208 10.24 -3.07 -22.28
C THR A 208 9.56 -1.79 -21.79
N GLU A 209 8.83 -1.10 -22.67
CA GLU A 209 8.09 0.13 -22.33
C GLU A 209 7.02 -0.13 -21.26
N ILE A 210 6.30 -1.25 -21.38
CA ILE A 210 5.35 -1.68 -20.34
C ILE A 210 6.06 -1.95 -19.01
N THR A 211 7.23 -2.60 -19.05
CA THR A 211 8.02 -2.86 -17.84
C THR A 211 8.52 -1.58 -17.20
N GLU A 212 8.95 -0.59 -17.98
CA GLU A 212 9.37 0.72 -17.50
C GLU A 212 8.22 1.45 -16.81
N LEU A 213 7.02 1.43 -17.39
CA LEU A 213 5.82 1.97 -16.76
C LEU A 213 5.53 1.27 -15.42
N ILE A 214 5.46 -0.07 -15.39
CA ILE A 214 5.23 -0.84 -14.15
C ILE A 214 6.27 -0.46 -13.08
N ASN A 215 7.54 -0.34 -13.46
CA ASN A 215 8.64 -0.02 -12.56
C ASN A 215 8.56 1.40 -11.98
N ALA A 216 7.82 2.32 -12.60
CA ALA A 216 7.64 3.71 -12.14
C ALA A 216 6.60 3.87 -11.02
N VAL A 217 5.78 2.85 -10.76
CA VAL A 217 4.78 2.88 -9.68
C VAL A 217 5.48 2.93 -8.33
N LYS A 218 5.01 3.81 -7.44
CA LYS A 218 5.50 3.90 -6.05
C LYS A 218 4.58 3.14 -5.09
N ILE A 219 5.14 2.74 -3.96
CA ILE A 219 4.38 2.29 -2.78
C ILE A 219 4.90 3.02 -1.55
N GLY A 220 4.09 3.10 -0.49
CA GLY A 220 4.59 3.55 0.82
C GLY A 220 5.12 2.36 1.61
N VAL A 221 6.34 2.42 2.14
CA VAL A 221 6.87 1.41 3.07
C VAL A 221 7.22 2.08 4.38
N GLN A 222 6.51 1.71 5.44
CA GLN A 222 6.74 2.21 6.80
C GLN A 222 7.41 1.12 7.63
N TYR A 223 8.73 1.23 7.74
CA TYR A 223 9.58 0.31 8.48
C TYR A 223 9.43 0.52 9.99
N ASP A 224 9.48 -0.58 10.74
CA ASP A 224 9.59 -0.59 12.20
C ASP A 224 8.50 0.25 12.91
N THR A 225 7.27 0.24 12.39
CA THR A 225 6.14 0.89 13.05
C THR A 225 5.61 0.03 14.18
N GLU A 226 5.31 0.66 15.32
CA GLU A 226 4.83 -0.05 16.51
C GLU A 226 3.42 -0.61 16.30
N VAL A 227 3.19 -1.86 16.74
CA VAL A 227 1.85 -2.41 16.91
C VAL A 227 1.26 -1.87 18.21
N THR A 228 0.37 -0.89 18.08
CA THR A 228 -0.21 -0.15 19.21
C THR A 228 -1.43 -0.84 19.83
N LEU A 229 -1.94 -1.90 19.20
CA LEU A 229 -3.06 -2.68 19.74
C LEU A 229 -2.65 -3.39 21.02
N ASN A 230 -3.53 -3.32 22.03
CA ASN A 230 -3.38 -4.01 23.31
C ASN A 230 -2.02 -3.79 24.02
N ASN A 231 -1.34 -2.68 23.72
CA ASN A 231 0.00 -2.36 24.24
C ASN A 231 1.03 -3.48 24.01
N ILE A 232 0.93 -4.21 22.89
CA ILE A 232 1.88 -5.30 22.56
C ILE A 232 3.28 -4.75 22.29
N GLY A 233 3.39 -3.61 21.59
CA GLY A 233 4.60 -2.79 21.52
C GLY A 233 5.76 -3.32 20.66
N HIS A 234 5.63 -4.48 20.01
CA HIS A 234 6.62 -4.89 19.01
C HIS A 234 6.41 -4.14 17.70
N ALA A 235 7.46 -4.06 16.87
CA ALA A 235 7.42 -3.38 15.59
C ALA A 235 7.16 -4.36 14.43
N VAL A 236 6.49 -3.87 13.39
CA VAL A 236 6.31 -4.54 12.10
C VAL A 236 6.59 -3.56 10.96
N THR A 237 6.67 -4.05 9.73
CA THR A 237 6.76 -3.19 8.55
C THR A 237 5.45 -3.28 7.76
N GLN A 238 4.90 -2.13 7.38
CA GLN A 238 3.69 -2.04 6.55
C GLN A 238 4.02 -1.45 5.18
N ALA A 239 3.60 -2.13 4.12
CA ALA A 239 3.60 -1.63 2.75
C ALA A 239 2.19 -1.21 2.34
N TYR A 240 2.00 0.08 2.14
CA TYR A 240 0.76 0.68 1.69
C TYR A 240 0.74 0.71 0.17
N CYS A 241 -0.06 -0.19 -0.40
CA CYS A 241 -0.21 -0.36 -1.83
C CYS A 241 -1.65 -0.02 -2.22
N SER A 242 -1.81 0.57 -3.40
CA SER A 242 -3.13 0.89 -3.94
C SER A 242 -3.38 0.10 -5.23
N ALA A 243 -4.65 -0.22 -5.47
CA ALA A 243 -5.14 -0.68 -6.76
C ALA A 243 -5.93 0.43 -7.45
N MET A 244 -6.36 0.23 -8.70
CA MET A 244 -7.23 1.20 -9.34
C MET A 244 -8.65 1.17 -8.73
N PRO A 245 -9.30 2.32 -8.50
CA PRO A 245 -10.62 2.39 -7.88
C PRO A 245 -11.76 2.15 -8.89
N VAL A 246 -11.76 0.98 -9.52
CA VAL A 246 -12.69 0.57 -10.61
C VAL A 246 -14.16 0.86 -10.27
N ALA A 247 -14.59 0.50 -9.05
CA ALA A 247 -15.96 0.67 -8.59
C ALA A 247 -16.40 2.13 -8.30
N TYR A 248 -15.48 3.09 -8.38
CA TYR A 248 -15.75 4.51 -8.07
C TYR A 248 -16.05 5.35 -9.31
N THR A 249 -16.24 4.72 -10.46
CA THR A 249 -16.73 5.34 -11.70
C THR A 249 -17.79 4.45 -12.35
N GLU A 250 -18.59 5.00 -13.26
CA GLU A 250 -19.62 4.25 -14.00
C GLU A 250 -19.05 3.54 -15.25
N HIS A 251 -17.72 3.38 -15.35
CA HIS A 251 -17.08 2.80 -16.52
C HIS A 251 -17.02 1.26 -16.45
N PRO A 252 -17.22 0.55 -17.58
CA PRO A 252 -17.10 -0.91 -17.61
C PRO A 252 -15.73 -1.40 -17.14
N ALA A 253 -15.70 -2.47 -16.34
CA ALA A 253 -14.46 -3.06 -15.83
C ALA A 253 -13.46 -3.41 -16.95
N ALA A 254 -13.94 -3.81 -18.12
CA ALA A 254 -13.07 -4.09 -19.27
C ALA A 254 -12.23 -2.88 -19.71
N LEU A 255 -12.74 -1.65 -19.57
CA LEU A 255 -11.95 -0.44 -19.88
C LEU A 255 -10.84 -0.20 -18.86
N TRP A 256 -11.01 -0.66 -17.63
CA TRP A 256 -10.03 -0.53 -16.56
C TRP A 256 -8.93 -1.57 -16.61
N GLN A 257 -9.23 -2.76 -17.14
CA GLN A 257 -8.36 -3.94 -17.03
C GLN A 257 -6.90 -3.65 -17.37
N PRO A 258 -6.54 -3.04 -18.51
CA PRO A 258 -5.13 -2.87 -18.87
C PRO A 258 -4.36 -2.06 -17.83
N LEU A 259 -4.89 -0.89 -17.44
CA LEU A 259 -4.30 -0.04 -16.41
C LEU A 259 -4.26 -0.73 -15.03
N ALA A 260 -5.38 -1.32 -14.61
CA ALA A 260 -5.50 -2.00 -13.33
C ALA A 260 -4.51 -3.16 -13.19
N SER A 261 -4.29 -3.94 -14.25
CA SER A 261 -3.32 -5.04 -14.27
C SER A 261 -1.88 -4.56 -14.08
N LEU A 262 -1.48 -3.43 -14.69
CA LEU A 262 -0.12 -2.88 -14.49
C LEU A 262 0.10 -2.46 -13.03
N ILE A 263 -0.88 -1.76 -12.45
CA ILE A 263 -0.81 -1.29 -11.06
C ILE A 263 -0.79 -2.45 -10.08
N LEU A 264 -1.65 -3.47 -10.26
CA LEU A 264 -1.66 -4.66 -9.42
C LEU A 264 -0.33 -5.43 -9.50
N GLN A 265 0.21 -5.60 -10.71
CA GLN A 265 1.52 -6.23 -10.89
C GLN A 265 2.60 -5.47 -10.13
N ALA A 266 2.66 -4.15 -10.30
CA ALA A 266 3.64 -3.32 -9.63
C ALA A 266 3.54 -3.42 -8.10
N ALA A 267 2.32 -3.33 -7.57
CA ALA A 267 2.05 -3.39 -6.14
C ALA A 267 2.53 -4.71 -5.50
N TYR A 268 2.24 -5.85 -6.11
CA TYR A 268 2.68 -7.15 -5.58
C TYR A 268 4.17 -7.39 -5.72
N GLU A 269 4.77 -7.05 -6.89
CA GLU A 269 6.23 -7.15 -7.05
C GLU A 269 6.96 -6.25 -6.04
N ALA A 270 6.50 -5.00 -5.86
CA ALA A 270 7.09 -4.04 -4.92
C ALA A 270 7.00 -4.54 -3.48
N THR A 271 5.85 -5.12 -3.12
CA THR A 271 5.64 -5.71 -1.78
C THR A 271 6.64 -6.84 -1.51
N LEU A 272 6.85 -7.77 -2.44
CA LEU A 272 7.77 -8.89 -2.24
C LEU A 272 9.24 -8.47 -2.28
N ALA A 273 9.58 -7.49 -3.12
CA ALA A 273 10.89 -6.86 -3.14
C ALA A 273 11.22 -6.21 -1.79
N ALA A 274 10.32 -5.37 -1.29
CA ALA A 274 10.44 -4.70 0.01
C ALA A 274 10.46 -5.69 1.18
N ALA A 275 9.68 -6.77 1.09
CA ALA A 275 9.68 -7.82 2.11
C ALA A 275 11.01 -8.58 2.18
N LEU A 276 11.65 -8.85 1.03
CA LEU A 276 13.00 -9.44 1.00
C LEU A 276 14.02 -8.52 1.66
N ILE A 277 13.98 -7.22 1.35
CA ILE A 277 14.83 -6.20 1.98
C ILE A 277 14.57 -6.13 3.49
N ASN A 278 13.31 -6.17 3.91
CA ASN A 278 12.95 -6.18 5.33
C ASN A 278 13.47 -7.44 6.05
N ALA A 279 13.43 -8.59 5.40
CA ALA A 279 13.88 -9.85 5.98
C ALA A 279 15.40 -9.87 6.26
N THR A 280 16.21 -9.14 5.50
CA THR A 280 17.65 -9.02 5.79
C THR A 280 17.92 -8.14 7.01
N LYS A 281 17.06 -7.14 7.27
CA LYS A 281 17.17 -6.22 8.41
C LYS A 281 16.64 -6.83 9.72
N THR A 282 15.50 -7.52 9.64
CA THR A 282 14.77 -8.01 10.83
C THR A 282 15.02 -9.49 11.12
N GLY A 283 15.52 -10.25 10.15
CA GLY A 283 15.57 -11.72 10.20
C GLY A 283 14.21 -12.40 10.04
N ASN A 284 13.10 -11.65 10.00
CA ASN A 284 11.76 -12.21 9.86
C ASN A 284 11.36 -12.29 8.38
N LYS A 285 11.04 -13.50 7.94
CA LYS A 285 10.72 -13.82 6.53
C LYS A 285 9.22 -13.84 6.24
N LYS A 286 8.39 -13.57 7.24
CA LYS A 286 6.93 -13.62 7.11
C LYS A 286 6.41 -12.41 6.34
N VAL A 287 5.59 -12.68 5.34
CA VAL A 287 4.92 -11.68 4.51
C VAL A 287 3.44 -11.97 4.50
N TYR A 288 2.63 -10.97 4.84
CA TYR A 288 1.17 -11.06 4.78
C TYR A 288 0.67 -10.25 3.59
N LEU A 289 0.10 -10.93 2.61
CA LEU A 289 -0.50 -10.33 1.42
C LEU A 289 -2.02 -10.25 1.58
N THR A 290 -2.62 -9.24 0.96
CA THR A 290 -4.08 -9.12 0.86
C THR A 290 -4.50 -9.24 -0.60
N LEU A 291 -5.79 -9.49 -0.86
CA LEU A 291 -6.34 -9.44 -2.23
C LEU A 291 -6.62 -7.98 -2.59
N LEU A 292 -5.56 -7.30 -3.02
CA LEU A 292 -5.50 -5.87 -3.17
C LEU A 292 -6.55 -5.38 -4.16
N GLY A 293 -7.42 -4.49 -3.70
CA GLY A 293 -8.47 -3.90 -4.53
C GLY A 293 -9.67 -4.79 -4.85
N GLY A 294 -9.70 -6.06 -4.39
CA GLY A 294 -10.79 -7.01 -4.65
C GLY A 294 -12.07 -6.80 -3.82
N GLY A 295 -12.04 -5.82 -2.91
CA GLY A 295 -13.18 -5.39 -2.11
C GLY A 295 -13.79 -4.09 -2.66
N ALA A 296 -13.72 -3.01 -1.87
CA ALA A 296 -14.35 -1.73 -2.20
C ALA A 296 -13.91 -1.12 -3.55
N PHE A 297 -12.67 -1.36 -3.99
CA PHE A 297 -12.17 -0.84 -5.26
C PHE A 297 -12.67 -1.61 -6.48
N GLY A 298 -13.24 -2.81 -6.31
CA GLY A 298 -13.91 -3.55 -7.39
C GLY A 298 -13.00 -4.13 -8.47
N ASN A 299 -11.73 -4.39 -8.18
CA ASN A 299 -10.84 -5.09 -9.12
C ASN A 299 -11.28 -6.55 -9.26
N ALA A 300 -11.27 -7.08 -10.48
CA ALA A 300 -11.64 -8.47 -10.70
C ALA A 300 -10.62 -9.40 -10.03
N ILE A 301 -11.11 -10.46 -9.37
CA ILE A 301 -10.25 -11.43 -8.68
C ILE A 301 -9.22 -12.05 -9.63
N SER A 302 -9.60 -12.34 -10.89
CA SER A 302 -8.65 -12.87 -11.88
C SER A 302 -7.43 -11.97 -12.09
N TRP A 303 -7.61 -10.64 -12.17
CA TRP A 303 -6.50 -9.71 -12.35
C TRP A 303 -5.54 -9.72 -11.15
N ILE A 304 -6.11 -9.86 -9.95
CA ILE A 304 -5.36 -9.95 -8.69
C ILE A 304 -4.55 -11.24 -8.65
N ILE A 305 -5.16 -12.37 -9.01
CA ILE A 305 -4.49 -13.68 -9.07
C ILE A 305 -3.36 -13.68 -10.09
N ASP A 306 -3.58 -13.11 -11.28
CA ASP A 306 -2.56 -13.00 -12.32
C ASP A 306 -1.35 -12.17 -11.84
N ALA A 307 -1.60 -11.04 -11.19
CA ALA A 307 -0.56 -10.19 -10.63
C ALA A 307 0.21 -10.88 -9.49
N LEU A 308 -0.50 -11.56 -8.59
CA LEU A 308 0.11 -12.39 -7.53
C LEU A 308 1.01 -13.47 -8.13
N GLN A 309 0.53 -14.23 -9.12
CA GLN A 309 1.30 -15.28 -9.76
C GLN A 309 2.62 -14.75 -10.35
N LYS A 310 2.58 -13.60 -11.03
CA LYS A 310 3.79 -12.95 -11.58
C LYS A 310 4.78 -12.58 -10.48
N ALA A 311 4.32 -11.93 -9.41
CA ALA A 311 5.17 -11.54 -8.30
C ALA A 311 5.77 -12.74 -7.56
N LEU A 312 4.95 -13.77 -7.28
CA LEU A 312 5.41 -15.02 -6.65
C LEU A 312 6.46 -15.72 -7.51
N ASN A 313 6.29 -15.75 -8.83
CA ASN A 313 7.28 -16.30 -9.75
C ASN A 313 8.60 -15.53 -9.72
N ALA A 314 8.54 -14.19 -9.70
CA ALA A 314 9.73 -13.33 -9.65
C ALA A 314 10.55 -13.55 -8.36
N TYR A 315 9.88 -13.79 -7.23
CA TYR A 315 10.50 -13.97 -5.91
C TYR A 315 10.49 -15.42 -5.41
N ARG A 316 10.33 -16.41 -6.31
CA ARG A 316 10.19 -17.83 -5.94
C ARG A 316 11.38 -18.42 -5.18
N GLN A 317 12.58 -17.82 -5.32
CA GLN A 317 13.82 -18.25 -4.65
C GLN A 317 14.24 -17.34 -3.49
N SER A 318 13.34 -16.47 -3.02
CA SER A 318 13.61 -15.52 -1.94
C SER A 318 13.69 -16.16 -0.55
N GLY A 319 13.12 -17.36 -0.37
CA GLY A 319 12.95 -18.01 0.92
C GLY A 319 11.94 -17.32 1.85
N LEU A 320 11.12 -16.40 1.33
CA LEU A 320 10.04 -15.76 2.07
C LEU A 320 8.96 -16.77 2.46
N SER A 321 8.30 -16.53 3.59
CA SER A 321 7.11 -17.27 4.02
C SER A 321 5.89 -16.37 3.80
N ILE A 322 5.17 -16.64 2.72
CA ILE A 322 4.10 -15.78 2.21
C ILE A 322 2.75 -16.35 2.66
N MET A 323 1.99 -15.52 3.36
CA MET A 323 0.64 -15.80 3.81
C MET A 323 -0.32 -14.87 3.07
N ILE A 324 -1.19 -15.43 2.24
CA ILE A 324 -2.30 -14.68 1.63
C ILE A 324 -3.46 -14.68 2.62
N VAL A 325 -3.83 -13.49 3.10
CA VAL A 325 -4.82 -13.32 4.16
C VAL A 325 -6.22 -13.23 3.57
N SER A 326 -7.05 -14.20 3.94
CA SER A 326 -8.48 -14.23 3.62
C SER A 326 -9.30 -13.91 4.86
N TYR A 327 -10.18 -12.91 4.76
CA TYR A 327 -11.07 -12.57 5.86
C TYR A 327 -12.31 -13.46 5.86
N GLY A 328 -12.64 -14.05 7.01
CA GLY A 328 -13.87 -14.81 7.27
C GLY A 328 -13.91 -16.23 6.69
N ARG A 329 -13.51 -16.43 5.43
CA ARG A 329 -13.48 -17.76 4.78
C ARG A 329 -12.35 -17.88 3.76
N SER A 330 -11.93 -19.13 3.54
CA SER A 330 -11.01 -19.48 2.46
C SER A 330 -11.55 -19.06 1.08
N LYS A 331 -10.63 -18.75 0.17
CA LYS A 331 -10.85 -18.30 -1.20
C LYS A 331 -10.36 -19.38 -2.17
N PRO A 332 -11.28 -20.18 -2.76
CA PRO A 332 -10.92 -21.26 -3.69
C PRO A 332 -10.06 -20.79 -4.87
N GLU A 333 -10.20 -19.52 -5.27
CA GLU A 333 -9.42 -18.89 -6.34
C GLU A 333 -7.92 -18.85 -6.05
N LEU A 334 -7.49 -19.01 -4.79
CA LEU A 334 -6.09 -19.05 -4.40
C LEU A 334 -5.43 -20.42 -4.56
N SER A 335 -6.21 -21.48 -4.78
CA SER A 335 -5.72 -22.85 -4.79
C SER A 335 -4.54 -23.08 -5.76
N SER A 336 -4.51 -22.39 -6.90
CA SER A 336 -3.43 -22.48 -7.89
C SER A 336 -2.11 -21.83 -7.44
N LEU A 337 -2.15 -20.94 -6.44
CA LEU A 337 -1.00 -20.18 -5.95
C LEU A 337 -0.30 -20.84 -4.75
N LEU A 338 -0.96 -21.76 -4.05
CA LEU A 338 -0.47 -22.30 -2.79
C LEU A 338 0.63 -23.34 -3.03
N THR A 339 1.69 -23.29 -2.22
CA THR A 339 2.71 -24.34 -2.19
C THR A 339 2.19 -25.50 -1.35
N GLY A 340 2.23 -26.72 -1.92
CA GLY A 340 1.99 -27.96 -1.17
C GLY A 340 3.08 -28.25 -0.15
#